data_AF-A0A399Z817-F1
#
_entry.id   AF-A0A399Z817-F1
#
_cell.length_a   1.000
_cell.length_b   1.000
_cell.length_c   1.000
_cell.angle_alpha   90.00
_cell.angle_beta   90.00
_cell.angle_gamma   90.00
#
_symmetry.space_group_name_H-M   'P 1'
#
loop_
_entity.id
_entity.type
_entity.pdbx_description
1 polymer ?
#
loop_
_entity_poly.entity_id
_entity_poly.type
_entity_poly.pdbx_seq_one_letter_code
_entity_poly.pdbx_strand_id
1 'polypeptide(L)'
;MKRFSLFTLFILLISLACGQSGPVTPFSTRNPPASTQTMYGFFPSPPKVNLLSAVKHFKDLGQYGDFVLFQHNIPWADFVGGVDGESKSRSDIAGQESLARQNGLDSVYVVDALNGLNRREFKDLPAGWEASFANPNVRAAFANYTLWIVRTFHPYYLGLASEINTYMDAFPNDAANFVSLYKEVYAQVKAEAPDTQIFVTFQWDDLNNMWPQPEEGNRARLSPNWEQVEAFEPNLDLWAISSYPYFIFPSGKDIPTDYYSRLLARTDKPVAVAEGGWTTVSAGDIHATPEDQVAYLNAIHDQLGPRLAFWVYLLLNDLDMDSYASALGQPGVSQNDIIALSLFASLGLRELDGAPKPALEVWMSFRGQ
;
A
#
# COMPACT_ATOMS: atom_id res chain seq x y z
N MET A 1 -18.90 -4.56 -23.21
CA MET A 1 -17.70 -4.08 -22.48
C MET A 1 -17.85 -4.53 -21.04
N LYS A 2 -17.02 -5.48 -20.60
CA LYS A 2 -17.06 -5.96 -19.21
C LYS A 2 -16.60 -4.82 -18.30
N ARG A 3 -17.32 -4.58 -17.20
CA ARG A 3 -16.90 -3.64 -16.16
C ARG A 3 -15.59 -4.16 -15.57
N PHE A 4 -14.49 -3.45 -15.74
CA PHE A 4 -13.29 -3.67 -14.95
C PHE A 4 -13.59 -3.08 -13.58
N SER A 5 -14.07 -3.90 -12.65
CA SER A 5 -14.01 -3.53 -11.23
C SER A 5 -12.55 -3.50 -10.84
N LEU A 6 -12.11 -2.39 -10.26
CA LEU A 6 -10.76 -2.23 -9.74
C LEU A 6 -10.49 -3.35 -8.73
N PHE A 7 -9.38 -4.03 -8.90
CA PHE A 7 -8.94 -5.10 -8.03
C PHE A 7 -7.55 -4.69 -7.54
N THR A 8 -7.41 -4.33 -6.27
CA THR A 8 -6.12 -3.98 -5.63
C THR A 8 -5.78 -5.03 -4.57
N LEU A 9 -4.51 -5.32 -4.29
CA LEU A 9 -4.16 -6.56 -3.59
C LEU A 9 -4.62 -6.59 -2.11
N PHE A 10 -5.21 -7.70 -1.68
CA PHE A 10 -5.35 -8.08 -0.27
C PHE A 10 -4.08 -8.77 0.21
N ILE A 11 -3.46 -8.22 1.24
CA ILE A 11 -2.30 -8.84 1.86
C ILE A 11 -2.79 -9.63 3.06
N LEU A 12 -2.67 -10.94 2.93
CA LEU A 12 -2.93 -11.83 4.05
C LEU A 12 -1.76 -11.72 5.03
N LEU A 13 -1.91 -10.82 5.98
CA LEU A 13 -1.01 -10.75 7.11
C LEU A 13 -1.24 -11.99 7.97
N ILE A 14 -0.28 -12.90 7.93
CA ILE A 14 -0.26 -14.05 8.83
C ILE A 14 -0.15 -13.50 10.24
N SER A 15 -1.12 -13.84 11.09
CA SER A 15 -1.02 -13.60 12.52
C SER A 15 0.13 -14.45 13.06
N LEU A 16 1.24 -13.80 13.38
CA LEU A 16 2.44 -14.45 13.91
C LEU A 16 2.25 -14.60 15.43
N ALA A 17 1.27 -15.41 15.81
CA ALA A 17 0.97 -15.68 17.20
C ALA A 17 1.92 -16.74 17.75
N CYS A 18 2.93 -16.31 18.49
CA CYS A 18 3.63 -17.13 19.47
C CYS A 18 3.69 -16.35 20.80
N GLY A 19 2.54 -16.09 21.41
CA GLY A 19 2.47 -15.40 22.70
C GLY A 19 1.04 -15.23 23.20
N GLN A 20 0.85 -15.23 24.53
CA GLN A 20 -0.38 -14.76 25.15
C GLN A 20 -0.57 -13.27 24.83
N SER A 21 -1.82 -12.84 24.66
CA SER A 21 -2.16 -11.42 24.60
C SER A 21 -1.63 -10.72 25.86
N GLY A 22 -0.84 -9.67 25.65
CA GLY A 22 -0.31 -8.84 26.72
C GLY A 22 -0.09 -7.41 26.23
N PRO A 23 0.27 -6.49 27.13
CA PRO A 23 0.47 -5.11 26.78
C PRO A 23 1.65 -4.98 25.83
N VAL A 24 1.44 -4.29 24.69
CA VAL A 24 2.51 -3.99 23.73
C VAL A 24 3.33 -2.83 24.27
N THR A 25 4.61 -3.07 24.53
CA THR A 25 5.54 -2.01 24.90
C THR A 25 5.94 -1.20 23.66
N PRO A 26 6.00 0.15 23.75
CA PRO A 26 6.50 0.98 22.66
C PRO A 26 7.91 0.57 22.21
N PHE A 27 8.14 0.59 20.91
CA PHE A 27 9.42 0.29 20.30
C PHE A 27 10.38 1.48 20.42
N SER A 28 11.68 1.23 20.32
CA SER A 28 12.64 2.32 20.23
C SER A 28 12.43 3.12 18.95
N THR A 29 12.54 4.44 19.06
CA THR A 29 12.58 5.34 17.90
C THR A 29 13.77 5.00 17.02
N ARG A 30 13.57 5.06 15.69
CA ARG A 30 14.64 4.93 14.70
C ARG A 30 15.06 6.30 14.20
N ASN A 31 16.30 6.41 13.75
CA ASN A 31 16.75 7.62 13.07
C ASN A 31 16.01 7.73 11.74
N PRO A 32 15.58 8.94 11.34
CA PRO A 32 15.01 9.13 10.02
C PRO A 32 16.05 8.79 8.94
N PRO A 33 15.62 8.29 7.77
CA PRO A 33 16.48 8.15 6.62
C PRO A 33 17.09 9.50 6.23
N ALA A 34 18.28 9.48 5.64
CA ALA A 34 18.88 10.70 5.11
C ALA A 34 17.96 11.30 4.04
N SER A 35 17.66 12.60 4.13
CA SER A 35 16.68 13.30 3.28
C SER A 35 16.91 13.19 1.76
N THR A 36 18.09 12.73 1.33
CA THR A 36 18.49 12.58 -0.08
C THR A 36 18.51 11.13 -0.56
N GLN A 37 18.21 10.16 0.29
CA GLN A 37 18.28 8.74 -0.04
C GLN A 37 16.88 8.19 -0.28
N THR A 38 16.64 7.62 -1.47
CA THR A 38 15.47 6.80 -1.73
C THR A 38 15.53 5.53 -0.91
N MET A 39 14.46 5.21 -0.19
CA MET A 39 14.30 3.90 0.46
C MET A 39 13.54 2.94 -0.46
N TYR A 40 13.92 1.67 -0.42
CA TYR A 40 13.32 0.62 -1.26
C TYR A 40 12.68 -0.45 -0.37
N GLY A 41 11.45 -0.83 -0.66
CA GLY A 41 10.70 -1.74 0.21
C GLY A 41 9.74 -2.62 -0.55
N PHE A 42 9.11 -3.51 0.20
CA PHE A 42 8.07 -4.40 -0.30
C PHE A 42 6.93 -4.49 0.71
N PHE A 43 5.80 -5.00 0.25
CA PHE A 43 4.83 -5.55 1.18
C PHE A 43 5.31 -6.89 1.76
N PRO A 44 4.99 -7.20 3.02
CA PRO A 44 5.38 -8.45 3.67
C PRO A 44 4.46 -9.62 3.26
N SER A 45 4.25 -9.81 1.95
CA SER A 45 3.38 -10.82 1.36
C SER A 45 4.16 -12.10 1.06
N PRO A 46 4.10 -13.12 1.94
CA PRO A 46 4.91 -14.31 1.74
C PRO A 46 4.44 -15.11 0.51
N PRO A 47 5.34 -15.85 -0.16
CA PRO A 47 4.99 -16.66 -1.33
C PRO A 47 3.91 -17.70 -1.01
N LYS A 48 3.89 -18.21 0.22
CA LYS A 48 2.84 -19.10 0.74
C LYS A 48 2.25 -18.57 2.03
N VAL A 49 0.97 -18.83 2.24
CA VAL A 49 0.25 -18.50 3.48
C VAL A 49 0.53 -19.56 4.55
N ASN A 50 1.69 -19.48 5.19
CA ASN A 50 1.98 -20.18 6.43
C ASN A 50 3.13 -19.51 7.21
N LEU A 51 3.24 -19.84 8.50
CA LEU A 51 4.24 -19.26 9.42
C LEU A 51 5.68 -19.39 8.91
N LEU A 52 6.08 -20.58 8.44
CA LEU A 52 7.45 -20.82 7.98
C LEU A 52 7.80 -19.96 6.76
N SER A 53 6.87 -19.86 5.82
CA SER A 53 6.98 -19.00 4.64
C SER A 53 7.08 -17.53 5.05
N ALA A 54 6.26 -17.04 5.97
CA ALA A 54 6.35 -15.66 6.48
C ALA A 54 7.68 -15.35 7.16
N VAL A 55 8.14 -16.20 8.08
CA VAL A 55 9.42 -15.98 8.79
C VAL A 55 10.60 -15.96 7.82
N LYS A 56 10.64 -16.91 6.87
CA LYS A 56 11.67 -16.91 5.82
C LYS A 56 11.56 -15.67 4.94
N HIS A 57 10.35 -15.26 4.61
CA HIS A 57 10.12 -14.09 3.75
C HIS A 57 10.63 -12.80 4.39
N PHE A 58 10.41 -12.57 5.69
CA PHE A 58 11.01 -11.41 6.38
C PHE A 58 12.54 -11.40 6.34
N LYS A 59 13.18 -12.58 6.41
CA LYS A 59 14.63 -12.69 6.22
C LYS A 59 15.06 -12.33 4.81
N ASP A 60 14.34 -12.84 3.81
CA ASP A 60 14.61 -12.50 2.40
C ASP A 60 14.37 -11.00 2.15
N LEU A 61 13.30 -10.40 2.69
CA LEU A 61 13.03 -8.97 2.59
C LEU A 61 14.21 -8.14 3.10
N GLY A 62 14.82 -8.50 4.24
CA GLY A 62 15.99 -7.80 4.79
C GLY A 62 17.22 -7.83 3.89
N GLN A 63 17.29 -8.77 2.94
CA GLN A 63 18.35 -8.82 1.95
C GLN A 63 18.08 -7.87 0.76
N TYR A 64 16.82 -7.70 0.37
CA TYR A 64 16.45 -7.03 -0.89
C TYR A 64 15.75 -5.68 -0.71
N GLY A 65 15.41 -5.30 0.52
CA GLY A 65 14.77 -4.03 0.86
C GLY A 65 15.36 -3.40 2.11
N ASP A 66 15.05 -2.12 2.28
CA ASP A 66 15.41 -1.28 3.43
C ASP A 66 14.26 -1.22 4.43
N PHE A 67 13.02 -1.44 3.97
CA PHE A 67 11.82 -1.40 4.80
C PHE A 67 10.71 -2.33 4.30
N VAL A 68 9.70 -2.52 5.14
CA VAL A 68 8.42 -3.13 4.78
C VAL A 68 7.29 -2.11 4.88
N LEU A 69 6.33 -2.16 3.94
CA LEU A 69 5.10 -1.41 4.07
C LEU A 69 4.04 -2.28 4.76
N PHE A 70 3.65 -1.87 5.97
CA PHE A 70 2.54 -2.44 6.70
C PHE A 70 1.24 -1.70 6.37
N GLN A 71 0.39 -2.32 5.56
CA GLN A 71 -0.98 -1.85 5.34
C GLN A 71 -1.93 -2.71 6.15
N HIS A 72 -2.35 -2.19 7.31
CA HIS A 72 -3.23 -2.89 8.23
C HIS A 72 -4.65 -2.35 8.11
N ASN A 73 -5.61 -3.25 7.95
CA ASN A 73 -7.01 -2.91 8.19
C ASN A 73 -7.21 -2.55 9.66
N ILE A 74 -8.12 -1.62 9.92
CA ILE A 74 -8.37 -1.12 11.27
C ILE A 74 -9.11 -2.19 12.10
N PRO A 75 -8.58 -2.60 13.27
CA PRO A 75 -9.29 -3.46 14.20
C PRO A 75 -10.39 -2.67 14.94
N TRP A 76 -11.48 -2.34 14.25
CA TRP A 76 -12.48 -1.36 14.68
C TRP A 76 -12.94 -1.50 16.14
N ALA A 77 -13.25 -2.72 16.57
CA ALA A 77 -13.72 -3.01 17.93
C ALA A 77 -12.66 -2.75 19.01
N ASP A 78 -11.38 -2.96 18.69
CA ASP A 78 -10.26 -2.78 19.62
C ASP A 78 -9.90 -1.30 19.84
N PHE A 79 -10.35 -0.42 18.94
CA PHE A 79 -9.93 0.99 18.89
C PHE A 79 -11.08 1.99 19.00
N VAL A 80 -12.35 1.59 18.89
CA VAL A 80 -13.47 2.52 19.06
C VAL A 80 -13.53 3.15 20.45
N GLY A 81 -13.12 2.40 21.48
CA GLY A 81 -13.15 2.85 22.88
C GLY A 81 -11.94 3.67 23.34
N GLY A 82 -10.88 3.76 22.53
CA GLY A 82 -9.65 4.46 22.88
C GLY A 82 -8.38 3.83 22.31
N VAL A 83 -7.25 4.47 22.60
CA VAL A 83 -5.91 4.01 22.22
C VAL A 83 -5.41 2.84 23.07
N ASP A 84 -5.90 2.72 24.30
CA ASP A 84 -5.44 1.73 25.29
C ASP A 84 -6.20 0.42 25.16
N GLY A 85 -5.59 -0.66 25.67
CA GLY A 85 -6.19 -1.98 25.72
C GLY A 85 -5.27 -3.07 25.21
N GLU A 86 -5.69 -4.31 25.44
CA GLU A 86 -4.99 -5.50 24.98
C GLU A 86 -5.88 -6.22 23.96
N SER A 87 -5.30 -6.61 22.84
CA SER A 87 -5.98 -7.43 21.86
C SER A 87 -5.00 -8.30 21.10
N LYS A 88 -5.53 -9.35 20.47
CA LYS A 88 -4.76 -10.18 19.56
C LYS A 88 -4.22 -9.36 18.38
N SER A 89 -5.03 -8.46 17.83
CA SER A 89 -4.63 -7.58 16.71
C SER A 89 -3.39 -6.75 17.06
N ARG A 90 -3.37 -6.13 18.26
CA ARG A 90 -2.22 -5.35 18.74
C ARG A 90 -0.96 -6.22 18.86
N SER A 91 -1.11 -7.43 19.42
CA SER A 91 -0.01 -8.39 19.59
C SER A 91 0.53 -8.87 18.25
N ASP A 92 -0.34 -9.16 17.28
CA ASP A 92 0.05 -9.63 15.95
C ASP A 92 0.80 -8.53 15.17
N ILE A 93 0.32 -7.28 15.21
CA ILE A 93 0.98 -6.13 14.57
C ILE A 93 2.37 -5.88 15.20
N ALA A 94 2.47 -5.94 16.53
CA ALA A 94 3.76 -5.78 17.23
C ALA A 94 4.74 -6.94 16.93
N GLY A 95 4.22 -8.16 16.75
CA GLY A 95 5.01 -9.31 16.33
C GLY A 95 5.61 -9.15 14.93
N GLN A 96 4.86 -8.57 14.00
CA GLN A 96 5.34 -8.26 12.65
C GLN A 96 6.43 -7.18 12.65
N GLU A 97 6.25 -6.10 13.41
CA GLU A 97 7.29 -5.09 13.60
C GLU A 97 8.57 -5.69 14.20
N SER A 98 8.41 -6.58 15.18
CA SER A 98 9.55 -7.28 15.79
C SER A 98 10.32 -8.12 14.77
N LEU A 99 9.63 -8.80 13.85
CA LEU A 99 10.25 -9.58 12.78
C LEU A 99 10.92 -8.70 11.73
N ALA A 100 10.32 -7.57 11.36
CA ALA A 100 10.95 -6.60 10.47
C ALA A 100 12.27 -6.09 11.07
N ARG A 101 12.25 -5.63 12.32
CA ARG A 101 13.43 -5.12 13.03
C ARG A 101 14.53 -6.17 13.20
N GLN A 102 14.18 -7.42 13.51
CA GLN A 102 15.13 -8.53 13.63
C GLN A 102 15.88 -8.80 12.32
N ASN A 103 15.30 -8.43 11.17
CA ASN A 103 15.89 -8.58 9.85
C ASN A 103 16.42 -7.25 9.28
N GLY A 104 16.61 -6.23 10.12
CA GLY A 104 17.20 -4.95 9.74
C GLY A 104 16.31 -4.04 8.88
N LEU A 105 15.00 -4.34 8.79
CA LEU A 105 14.05 -3.59 7.97
C LEU A 105 13.41 -2.45 8.78
N ASP A 106 13.34 -1.25 8.19
CA ASP A 106 12.44 -0.18 8.63
C ASP A 106 10.97 -0.46 8.30
N SER A 107 10.08 0.43 8.72
CA SER A 107 8.64 0.23 8.57
C SER A 107 7.95 1.50 8.10
N VAL A 108 7.21 1.39 7.00
CA VAL A 108 6.23 2.39 6.56
C VAL A 108 4.85 1.85 6.91
N TYR A 109 4.00 2.66 7.55
CA TYR A 109 2.65 2.23 7.90
C TYR A 109 1.63 2.90 7.00
N VAL A 110 0.58 2.17 6.61
CA VAL A 110 -0.63 2.71 5.99
C VAL A 110 -1.83 2.22 6.81
N VAL A 111 -2.50 3.17 7.46
CA VAL A 111 -3.78 2.93 8.12
C VAL A 111 -4.88 3.00 7.07
N ASP A 112 -5.53 1.87 6.82
CA ASP A 112 -6.52 1.76 5.74
C ASP A 112 -7.87 1.29 6.27
N ALA A 113 -8.90 2.09 6.00
CA ALA A 113 -10.28 1.78 6.36
C ALA A 113 -10.98 0.90 5.32
N LEU A 114 -10.46 0.89 4.09
CA LEU A 114 -11.13 0.31 2.94
C LEU A 114 -10.54 -1.06 2.62
N ASN A 115 -11.33 -1.88 1.93
CA ASN A 115 -10.93 -3.21 1.49
C ASN A 115 -9.89 -3.08 0.37
N GLY A 116 -8.74 -3.75 0.51
CA GLY A 116 -7.69 -3.78 -0.51
C GLY A 116 -8.20 -4.22 -1.88
N LEU A 117 -9.04 -5.26 -1.96
CA LEU A 117 -9.57 -5.81 -3.22
C LEU A 117 -10.71 -5.03 -3.84
N ASN A 118 -11.43 -4.28 -3.02
CA ASN A 118 -12.53 -3.47 -3.46
C ASN A 118 -12.52 -2.17 -2.68
N ARG A 119 -11.82 -1.17 -3.23
CA ARG A 119 -11.71 0.16 -2.63
C ARG A 119 -13.07 0.85 -2.42
N ARG A 120 -14.17 0.31 -2.98
CA ARG A 120 -15.53 0.82 -2.77
C ARG A 120 -16.18 0.37 -1.46
N GLU A 121 -15.50 -0.46 -0.67
CA GLU A 121 -16.04 -1.04 0.56
C GLU A 121 -15.11 -0.80 1.75
N PHE A 122 -15.68 -0.60 2.93
CA PHE A 122 -14.93 -0.66 4.19
C PHE A 122 -14.58 -2.12 4.51
N LYS A 123 -13.40 -2.38 5.06
CA LYS A 123 -13.02 -3.74 5.47
C LYS A 123 -13.45 -4.04 6.90
N ASP A 124 -14.14 -5.16 7.11
CA ASP A 124 -14.47 -5.73 8.43
C ASP A 124 -15.20 -4.78 9.39
N LEU A 125 -16.02 -3.87 8.85
CA LEU A 125 -16.77 -2.92 9.65
C LEU A 125 -17.74 -3.64 10.62
N PRO A 126 -17.82 -3.25 11.91
CA PRO A 126 -18.74 -3.88 12.85
C PRO A 126 -20.21 -3.79 12.42
N ALA A 127 -20.97 -4.85 12.70
CA ALA A 127 -22.39 -4.90 12.34
C ALA A 127 -23.16 -3.70 12.95
N GLY A 128 -23.99 -3.07 12.12
CA GLY A 128 -24.79 -1.90 12.51
C GLY A 128 -24.07 -0.56 12.38
N TRP A 129 -22.79 -0.53 12.00
CA TRP A 129 -22.11 0.71 11.65
C TRP A 129 -22.40 1.07 10.19
N GLU A 130 -22.73 2.33 9.95
CA GLU A 130 -22.81 2.87 8.59
C GLU A 130 -21.41 2.95 7.97
N ALA A 131 -21.27 2.47 6.74
CA ALA A 131 -20.04 2.49 5.95
C ALA A 131 -19.82 3.90 5.35
N SER A 132 -19.48 4.85 6.22
CA SER A 132 -19.21 6.24 5.88
C SER A 132 -18.19 6.84 6.84
N PHE A 133 -17.36 7.75 6.34
CA PHE A 133 -16.42 8.56 7.12
C PHE A 133 -17.11 9.67 7.96
N ALA A 134 -18.42 9.87 7.80
CA ALA A 134 -19.24 10.67 8.71
C ALA A 134 -19.59 9.92 10.00
N ASN A 135 -19.52 8.58 9.99
CA ASN A 135 -19.89 7.77 11.15
C ASN A 135 -18.93 8.04 12.32
N PRO A 136 -19.42 8.51 13.49
CA PRO A 136 -18.57 8.88 14.61
C PRO A 136 -17.73 7.72 15.15
N ASN A 137 -18.23 6.48 15.06
CA ASN A 137 -17.49 5.30 15.52
C ASN A 137 -16.32 4.98 14.57
N VAL A 138 -16.52 5.14 13.25
CA VAL A 138 -15.45 5.00 12.25
C VAL A 138 -14.35 6.01 12.51
N ARG A 139 -14.72 7.29 12.68
CA ARG A 139 -13.79 8.38 12.96
C ARG A 139 -12.98 8.13 14.23
N ALA A 140 -13.66 7.77 15.33
CA ALA A 140 -13.02 7.50 16.61
C ALA A 140 -12.03 6.32 16.52
N ALA A 141 -12.45 5.19 15.96
CA ALA A 141 -11.59 4.02 15.82
C ALA A 141 -10.39 4.29 14.89
N PHE A 142 -10.60 5.00 13.77
CA PHE A 142 -9.54 5.40 12.86
C PHE A 142 -8.49 6.27 13.57
N ALA A 143 -8.92 7.32 14.27
CA ALA A 143 -8.03 8.23 15.00
C ALA A 143 -7.25 7.49 16.10
N ASN A 144 -7.95 6.70 16.92
CA ASN A 144 -7.34 5.95 18.02
C ASN A 144 -6.32 4.91 17.51
N TYR A 145 -6.65 4.20 16.43
CA TYR A 145 -5.72 3.24 15.83
C TYR A 145 -4.48 3.95 15.30
N THR A 146 -4.66 5.08 14.59
CA THR A 146 -3.55 5.88 14.06
C THR A 146 -2.64 6.38 15.18
N LEU A 147 -3.20 6.94 16.25
CA LEU A 147 -2.43 7.42 17.40
C LEU A 147 -1.71 6.27 18.13
N TRP A 148 -2.32 5.09 18.21
CA TRP A 148 -1.65 3.91 18.75
C TRP A 148 -0.46 3.48 17.89
N ILE A 149 -0.59 3.48 16.56
CA ILE A 149 0.54 3.23 15.65
C ILE A 149 1.68 4.22 15.90
N VAL A 150 1.36 5.52 15.97
CA VAL A 150 2.34 6.59 16.21
C VAL A 150 3.07 6.42 17.53
N ARG A 151 2.33 6.17 18.62
CA ARG A 151 2.89 6.04 19.97
C ARG A 151 3.63 4.74 20.20
N THR A 152 3.30 3.69 19.46
CA THR A 152 3.88 2.35 19.65
C THR A 152 5.09 2.13 18.75
N PHE A 153 5.02 2.57 17.50
CA PHE A 153 6.01 2.21 16.47
C PHE A 153 6.87 3.38 16.01
N HIS A 154 6.45 4.63 16.29
CA HIS A 154 7.16 5.85 15.92
C HIS A 154 7.57 5.89 14.43
N PRO A 155 6.62 5.69 13.48
CA PRO A 155 6.95 5.61 12.07
C PRO A 155 7.43 6.97 11.54
N TYR A 156 8.44 6.94 10.66
CA TYR A 156 8.84 8.13 9.93
C TYR A 156 7.87 8.47 8.79
N TYR A 157 7.30 7.45 8.12
CA TYR A 157 6.26 7.62 7.10
C TYR A 157 4.95 6.94 7.54
N LEU A 158 3.85 7.68 7.49
CA LEU A 158 2.51 7.21 7.88
C LEU A 158 1.46 7.61 6.84
N GLY A 159 0.93 6.63 6.12
CA GLY A 159 -0.22 6.77 5.23
C GLY A 159 -1.53 6.67 5.99
N LEU A 160 -2.50 7.52 5.66
CA LEU A 160 -3.85 7.53 6.25
C LEU A 160 -4.94 7.06 5.28
N ALA A 161 -4.55 6.57 4.10
CA ALA A 161 -5.38 5.81 3.18
C ALA A 161 -4.51 5.24 2.06
N SER A 162 -4.99 4.16 1.44
CA SER A 162 -4.48 3.68 0.16
C SER A 162 -5.45 4.02 -0.98
N GLU A 163 -4.95 4.41 -2.14
CA GLU A 163 -5.68 4.60 -3.41
C GLU A 163 -6.98 5.41 -3.27
N ILE A 164 -6.94 6.48 -2.48
CA ILE A 164 -8.15 7.12 -1.97
C ILE A 164 -9.01 7.77 -3.06
N ASN A 165 -8.41 8.20 -4.16
CA ASN A 165 -9.14 8.72 -5.33
C ASN A 165 -10.22 7.76 -5.79
N THR A 166 -9.91 6.45 -5.86
CA THR A 166 -10.86 5.44 -6.34
C THR A 166 -12.13 5.37 -5.48
N TYR A 167 -12.00 5.61 -4.16
CA TYR A 167 -13.13 5.74 -3.25
C TYR A 167 -13.85 7.08 -3.42
N MET A 168 -13.09 8.18 -3.58
CA MET A 168 -13.65 9.52 -3.77
C MET A 168 -14.50 9.59 -5.05
N ASP A 169 -14.10 8.91 -6.11
CA ASP A 169 -14.88 8.83 -7.36
C ASP A 169 -16.12 7.96 -7.19
N ALA A 170 -16.01 6.84 -6.47
CA ALA A 170 -17.15 5.98 -6.18
C ALA A 170 -18.16 6.61 -5.21
N PHE A 171 -17.71 7.48 -4.28
CA PHE A 171 -18.50 8.08 -3.20
C PHE A 171 -18.20 9.57 -3.01
N PRO A 172 -18.48 10.43 -4.01
CA PRO A 172 -18.13 11.85 -3.96
C PRO A 172 -18.79 12.60 -2.80
N ASN A 173 -19.96 12.14 -2.34
CA ASN A 173 -20.66 12.73 -1.20
C ASN A 173 -19.98 12.42 0.15
N ASP A 174 -19.21 11.33 0.25
CA ASP A 174 -18.50 10.95 1.48
C ASP A 174 -17.02 11.37 1.45
N ALA A 175 -16.48 11.70 0.29
CA ALA A 175 -15.11 12.18 0.11
C ALA A 175 -14.77 13.36 1.05
N ALA A 176 -15.70 14.32 1.20
CA ALA A 176 -15.51 15.46 2.11
C ALA A 176 -15.41 15.04 3.59
N ASN A 177 -16.13 13.98 3.98
CA ASN A 177 -16.06 13.44 5.35
C ASN A 177 -14.71 12.77 5.60
N PHE A 178 -14.16 12.05 4.61
CA PHE A 178 -12.81 11.50 4.68
C PHE A 178 -11.75 12.60 4.76
N VAL A 179 -11.79 13.60 3.88
CA VAL A 179 -10.83 14.73 3.91
C VAL A 179 -10.87 15.46 5.26
N SER A 180 -12.05 15.62 5.85
CA SER A 180 -12.21 16.18 7.20
C SER A 180 -11.58 15.28 8.28
N LEU A 181 -11.82 13.96 8.23
CA LEU A 181 -11.19 12.99 9.14
C LEU A 181 -9.67 13.02 9.02
N TYR A 182 -9.16 13.02 7.79
CA TYR A 182 -7.74 13.10 7.50
C TYR A 182 -7.10 14.33 8.15
N LYS A 183 -7.68 15.53 7.98
CA LYS A 183 -7.14 16.78 8.55
C LYS A 183 -7.16 16.78 10.07
N GLU A 184 -8.21 16.21 10.67
CA GLU A 184 -8.31 16.03 12.12
C GLU A 184 -7.18 15.14 12.64
N VAL A 185 -7.00 13.96 12.05
CA VAL A 185 -5.98 12.99 12.46
C VAL A 185 -4.58 13.49 12.17
N TYR A 186 -4.35 14.15 11.03
CA TYR A 186 -3.09 14.83 10.72
C TYR A 186 -2.68 15.79 11.84
N ALA A 187 -3.60 16.65 12.29
CA ALA A 187 -3.31 17.61 13.35
C ALA A 187 -2.98 16.93 14.68
N GLN A 188 -3.70 15.86 15.02
CA GLN A 188 -3.43 15.07 16.23
C GLN A 188 -2.05 14.41 16.18
N VAL A 189 -1.70 13.77 15.06
CA VAL A 189 -0.38 13.14 14.89
C VAL A 189 0.73 14.19 14.96
N LYS A 190 0.60 15.32 14.25
CA LYS A 190 1.62 16.37 14.25
C LYS A 190 1.81 17.04 15.62
N ALA A 191 0.81 17.02 16.49
CA ALA A 191 0.94 17.54 17.85
C ALA A 191 1.86 16.69 18.73
N GLU A 192 1.98 15.38 18.45
CA GLU A 192 2.74 14.43 19.27
C GLU A 192 4.03 13.94 18.57
N ALA A 193 4.01 13.87 17.24
CA ALA A 193 5.09 13.39 16.38
C ALA A 193 5.24 14.32 15.15
N PRO A 194 5.73 15.56 15.34
CA PRO A 194 5.82 16.56 14.26
C PRO A 194 6.68 16.11 13.09
N ASP A 195 7.66 15.24 13.34
CA ASP A 195 8.60 14.74 12.33
C ASP A 195 8.04 13.59 11.48
N THR A 196 6.95 12.93 11.89
CA THR A 196 6.31 11.88 11.09
C THR A 196 5.74 12.48 9.81
N GLN A 197 6.17 12.00 8.65
CA GLN A 197 5.70 12.40 7.33
C GLN A 197 4.38 11.70 7.01
N ILE A 198 3.30 12.48 6.87
CA ILE A 198 1.93 11.98 6.69
C ILE A 198 1.54 12.06 5.22
N PHE A 199 0.97 10.98 4.68
CA PHE A 199 0.49 10.92 3.31
C PHE A 199 -0.84 10.17 3.15
N VAL A 200 -1.37 10.19 1.94
CA VAL A 200 -2.32 9.20 1.40
C VAL A 200 -1.77 8.75 0.05
N THR A 201 -2.15 7.57 -0.43
CA THR A 201 -1.78 7.13 -1.78
C THR A 201 -2.92 7.38 -2.76
N PHE A 202 -2.56 7.69 -4.00
CA PHE A 202 -3.49 7.80 -5.13
C PHE A 202 -3.19 6.73 -6.17
N GLN A 203 -4.20 6.02 -6.65
CA GLN A 203 -4.06 5.13 -7.79
C GLN A 203 -3.78 5.98 -9.02
N TRP A 204 -2.51 6.02 -9.44
CA TRP A 204 -2.01 6.99 -10.42
C TRP A 204 -2.69 6.86 -11.78
N ASP A 205 -2.93 5.63 -12.20
CA ASP A 205 -3.45 5.35 -13.53
C ASP A 205 -4.91 5.80 -13.68
N ASP A 206 -5.70 5.60 -12.63
CA ASP A 206 -7.05 6.12 -12.44
C ASP A 206 -7.05 7.64 -12.33
N LEU A 207 -6.23 8.19 -11.44
CA LEU A 207 -6.06 9.64 -11.27
C LEU A 207 -5.70 10.32 -12.60
N ASN A 208 -4.92 9.66 -13.46
CA ASN A 208 -4.47 10.12 -14.77
C ASN A 208 -5.44 9.76 -15.92
N ASN A 209 -6.65 9.32 -15.59
CA ASN A 209 -7.75 9.01 -16.51
C ASN A 209 -7.40 7.95 -17.56
N MET A 210 -6.65 6.91 -17.20
CA MET A 210 -6.22 5.89 -18.17
C MET A 210 -7.31 4.91 -18.58
N TRP A 211 -8.42 4.88 -17.86
CA TRP A 211 -9.65 4.16 -18.20
C TRP A 211 -10.88 5.00 -17.86
N PRO A 212 -12.02 4.75 -18.52
CA PRO A 212 -13.24 5.49 -18.23
C PRO A 212 -13.84 5.06 -16.89
N GLN A 213 -14.00 6.01 -15.97
CA GLN A 213 -14.85 5.85 -14.79
C GLN A 213 -16.24 6.44 -15.06
N PRO A 214 -17.33 5.65 -14.89
CA PRO A 214 -18.70 6.15 -15.09
C PRO A 214 -19.00 7.42 -14.29
N GLU A 215 -18.45 7.50 -13.07
CA GLU A 215 -18.64 8.59 -12.12
C GLU A 215 -17.89 9.87 -12.51
N GLU A 216 -16.82 9.75 -13.30
CA GLU A 216 -15.97 10.88 -13.71
C GLU A 216 -16.38 11.49 -15.07
N GLY A 217 -17.25 10.82 -15.82
CA GLY A 217 -17.72 11.27 -17.13
C GLY A 217 -16.68 11.09 -18.24
N ASN A 218 -16.67 11.98 -19.23
CA ASN A 218 -15.81 11.88 -20.42
C ASN A 218 -14.46 12.61 -20.22
N ARG A 219 -13.73 12.29 -19.14
CA ARG A 219 -12.39 12.85 -18.93
C ARG A 219 -11.40 12.32 -19.98
N ALA A 220 -10.46 13.16 -20.38
CA ALA A 220 -9.46 12.80 -21.38
C ALA A 220 -8.32 11.99 -20.74
N ARG A 221 -7.83 10.95 -21.44
CA ARG A 221 -6.63 10.22 -21.02
C ARG A 221 -5.45 11.17 -20.83
N LEU A 222 -4.61 10.89 -19.84
CA LEU A 222 -3.44 11.71 -19.49
C LEU A 222 -3.81 13.13 -19.03
N SER A 223 -4.93 13.29 -18.32
CA SER A 223 -5.37 14.56 -17.74
C SER A 223 -5.63 14.42 -16.25
N PRO A 224 -4.61 14.43 -15.37
CA PRO A 224 -4.80 14.08 -13.97
C PRO A 224 -5.84 14.91 -13.22
N ASN A 225 -6.60 14.26 -12.33
CA ASN A 225 -7.62 14.87 -11.47
C ASN A 225 -6.98 15.54 -10.25
N TRP A 226 -6.16 16.57 -10.48
CA TRP A 226 -5.35 17.23 -9.44
C TRP A 226 -6.16 17.74 -8.24
N GLU A 227 -7.43 18.08 -8.43
CA GLU A 227 -8.33 18.51 -7.37
C GLU A 227 -8.47 17.48 -6.24
N GLN A 228 -8.35 16.19 -6.55
CA GLN A 228 -8.44 15.12 -5.55
C GLN A 228 -7.18 15.07 -4.67
N VAL A 229 -6.00 15.34 -5.25
CA VAL A 229 -4.74 15.43 -4.49
C VAL A 229 -4.70 16.71 -3.66
N GLU A 230 -5.09 17.83 -4.27
CA GLU A 230 -5.04 19.16 -3.65
C GLU A 230 -6.07 19.35 -2.53
N ALA A 231 -7.09 18.48 -2.44
CA ALA A 231 -8.01 18.46 -1.30
C ALA A 231 -7.29 18.22 0.05
N PHE A 232 -6.14 17.54 0.03
CA PHE A 232 -5.31 17.22 1.19
C PHE A 232 -4.25 18.28 1.49
N GLU A 233 -3.98 19.19 0.56
CA GLU A 233 -3.02 20.29 0.73
C GLU A 233 -3.57 21.38 1.70
N PRO A 234 -2.70 22.05 2.49
CA PRO A 234 -1.26 21.86 2.62
C PRO A 234 -0.85 20.69 3.53
N ASN A 235 -1.81 20.02 4.15
CA ASN A 235 -1.60 18.96 5.16
C ASN A 235 -1.23 17.60 4.53
N LEU A 236 -0.35 17.58 3.54
CA LEU A 236 0.07 16.37 2.83
C LEU A 236 1.60 16.41 2.67
N ASP A 237 2.38 15.66 3.44
CA ASP A 237 3.83 15.89 3.51
C ASP A 237 4.59 15.38 2.27
N LEU A 238 4.04 14.37 1.60
CA LEU A 238 4.56 13.81 0.35
C LEU A 238 3.42 13.32 -0.56
N TRP A 239 3.67 13.32 -1.86
CA TRP A 239 2.72 12.81 -2.85
C TRP A 239 3.05 11.35 -3.16
N ALA A 240 2.24 10.42 -2.64
CA ALA A 240 2.44 8.99 -2.85
C ALA A 240 1.44 8.43 -3.86
N ILE A 241 1.89 7.53 -4.73
CA ILE A 241 1.03 6.85 -5.71
C ILE A 241 1.09 5.33 -5.59
N SER A 242 0.05 4.67 -6.08
CA SER A 242 0.17 3.31 -6.62
C SER A 242 0.14 3.33 -8.15
N SER A 243 0.75 2.36 -8.83
CA SER A 243 0.65 2.26 -10.30
C SER A 243 0.88 0.85 -10.84
N TYR A 244 -0.01 0.44 -11.75
CA TYR A 244 -0.03 -0.85 -12.43
C TYR A 244 -0.22 -0.68 -13.95
N PRO A 245 0.80 -0.12 -14.64
CA PRO A 245 0.68 0.26 -16.05
C PRO A 245 0.49 -0.93 -17.01
N TYR A 246 0.73 -2.17 -16.56
CA TYR A 246 0.49 -3.39 -17.36
C TYR A 246 -1.00 -3.66 -17.66
N PHE A 247 -1.93 -2.99 -16.96
CA PHE A 247 -3.35 -3.01 -17.34
C PHE A 247 -3.67 -2.07 -18.51
N ILE A 248 -2.72 -1.22 -18.91
CA ILE A 248 -2.96 -0.06 -19.79
C ILE A 248 -2.12 -0.16 -21.06
N PHE A 249 -0.85 -0.49 -20.88
CA PHE A 249 0.15 -0.48 -21.94
C PHE A 249 0.46 -1.91 -22.37
N PRO A 250 0.59 -2.17 -23.70
CA PRO A 250 0.88 -3.53 -24.20
C PRO A 250 2.22 -4.10 -23.73
N SER A 251 3.19 -3.24 -23.43
CA SER A 251 4.52 -3.59 -22.96
C SER A 251 5.07 -2.51 -22.03
N GLY A 252 6.08 -2.83 -21.22
CA GLY A 252 6.69 -1.87 -20.30
C GLY A 252 7.41 -0.74 -21.04
N LYS A 253 7.78 -0.97 -22.30
CA LYS A 253 8.46 -0.02 -23.19
C LYS A 253 7.50 1.04 -23.75
N ASP A 254 6.20 0.76 -23.70
CA ASP A 254 5.16 1.66 -24.18
C ASP A 254 4.71 2.68 -23.11
N ILE A 255 5.25 2.59 -21.88
CA ILE A 255 5.06 3.62 -20.85
C ILE A 255 5.63 4.95 -21.38
N PRO A 256 4.82 6.02 -21.48
CA PRO A 256 5.31 7.32 -21.94
C PRO A 256 6.46 7.83 -21.07
N THR A 257 7.43 8.49 -21.69
CA THR A 257 8.62 9.02 -21.01
C THR A 257 8.30 10.15 -20.02
N ASP A 258 7.10 10.71 -20.08
CA ASP A 258 6.59 11.75 -19.19
C ASP A 258 5.46 11.25 -18.26
N TYR A 259 5.24 9.93 -18.19
CA TYR A 259 4.07 9.37 -17.51
C TYR A 259 4.04 9.71 -16.02
N TYR A 260 5.15 9.51 -15.30
CA TYR A 260 5.27 9.80 -13.87
C TYR A 260 5.82 11.21 -13.59
N SER A 261 6.60 11.79 -14.50
CA SER A 261 7.19 13.13 -14.33
C SER A 261 6.16 14.26 -14.25
N ARG A 262 4.88 13.98 -14.56
CA ARG A 262 3.76 14.92 -14.33
C ARG A 262 3.55 15.25 -12.86
N LEU A 263 3.80 14.31 -11.95
CA LEU A 263 3.81 14.56 -10.50
C LEU A 263 4.86 15.61 -10.15
N LEU A 264 6.07 15.40 -10.69
CA LEU A 264 7.21 16.27 -10.50
C LEU A 264 6.95 17.70 -11.02
N ALA A 265 6.19 17.85 -12.10
CA ALA A 265 5.84 19.16 -12.63
C ALA A 265 4.75 19.90 -11.82
N ARG A 266 3.97 19.19 -10.99
CA ARG A 266 2.84 19.75 -10.25
C ARG A 266 3.18 20.15 -8.82
N THR A 267 4.08 19.44 -8.16
CA THR A 267 4.47 19.70 -6.76
C THR A 267 5.98 19.83 -6.62
N ASP A 268 6.44 20.58 -5.62
CA ASP A 268 7.84 20.61 -5.18
C ASP A 268 8.12 19.62 -4.04
N LYS A 269 7.07 19.00 -3.49
CA LYS A 269 7.20 18.01 -2.41
C LYS A 269 7.88 16.73 -2.91
N PRO A 270 8.47 15.93 -1.99
CA PRO A 270 8.88 14.58 -2.32
C PRO A 270 7.71 13.75 -2.85
N VAL A 271 8.02 12.80 -3.73
CA VAL A 271 7.06 11.84 -4.27
C VAL A 271 7.43 10.44 -3.83
N ALA A 272 6.45 9.54 -3.78
CA ALA A 272 6.69 8.14 -3.45
C ALA A 272 5.84 7.21 -4.31
N VAL A 273 6.31 5.98 -4.48
CA VAL A 273 5.53 4.88 -5.02
C VAL A 273 5.29 3.94 -3.86
N ALA A 274 4.07 3.93 -3.32
CA ALA A 274 3.70 3.13 -2.17
C ALA A 274 3.18 1.74 -2.51
N GLU A 275 2.91 1.51 -3.79
CA GLU A 275 2.49 0.23 -4.31
C GLU A 275 2.70 0.22 -5.83
N GLY A 276 3.12 -0.92 -6.40
CA GLY A 276 3.22 -1.02 -7.85
C GLY A 276 4.04 -2.21 -8.28
N GLY A 277 3.92 -2.53 -9.57
CA GLY A 277 4.71 -3.59 -10.18
C GLY A 277 4.28 -3.86 -11.61
N TRP A 278 4.98 -4.81 -12.22
CA TRP A 278 4.68 -5.30 -13.56
C TRP A 278 4.79 -6.82 -13.60
N THR A 279 3.72 -7.49 -14.03
CA THR A 279 3.66 -8.97 -14.04
C THR A 279 4.62 -9.54 -15.07
N THR A 280 5.21 -10.70 -14.82
CA THR A 280 6.02 -11.41 -15.82
C THR A 280 5.26 -12.51 -16.55
N VAL A 281 3.98 -12.70 -16.21
CA VAL A 281 3.11 -13.73 -16.79
C VAL A 281 1.91 -13.07 -17.46
N SER A 282 1.66 -13.45 -18.70
CA SER A 282 0.50 -13.00 -19.48
C SER A 282 -0.79 -13.65 -18.97
N ALA A 283 -1.87 -12.88 -18.88
CA ALA A 283 -3.17 -13.36 -18.40
C ALA A 283 -4.32 -12.60 -19.09
N GLY A 284 -5.22 -13.32 -19.75
CA GLY A 284 -6.30 -12.70 -20.53
C GLY A 284 -5.74 -11.79 -21.63
N ASP A 285 -6.11 -10.51 -21.61
CA ASP A 285 -5.65 -9.49 -22.56
C ASP A 285 -4.32 -8.83 -22.13
N ILE A 286 -3.76 -9.22 -20.97
CA ILE A 286 -2.47 -8.72 -20.47
C ILE A 286 -1.36 -9.53 -21.13
N HIS A 287 -0.52 -8.84 -21.90
CA HIS A 287 0.72 -9.37 -22.43
C HIS A 287 1.89 -8.88 -21.57
N ALA A 288 2.75 -9.80 -21.18
CA ALA A 288 3.78 -9.53 -20.18
C ALA A 288 5.00 -10.44 -20.35
N THR A 289 6.18 -9.83 -20.22
CA THR A 289 7.48 -10.49 -20.23
C THR A 289 8.35 -10.02 -19.04
N PRO A 290 9.38 -10.78 -18.65
CA PRO A 290 10.36 -10.30 -17.66
C PRO A 290 11.04 -8.98 -18.07
N GLU A 291 11.25 -8.73 -19.36
CA GLU A 291 11.83 -7.49 -19.87
C GLU A 291 10.90 -6.27 -19.68
N ASP A 292 9.58 -6.49 -19.70
CA ASP A 292 8.62 -5.43 -19.39
C ASP A 292 8.68 -5.01 -17.92
N GLN A 293 8.94 -5.97 -17.03
CA GLN A 293 9.18 -5.67 -15.61
C GLN A 293 10.43 -4.81 -15.41
N VAL A 294 11.49 -5.08 -16.16
CA VAL A 294 12.69 -4.22 -16.20
C VAL A 294 12.36 -2.82 -16.74
N ALA A 295 11.59 -2.73 -17.83
CA ALA A 295 11.23 -1.44 -18.44
C ALA A 295 10.39 -0.58 -17.48
N TYR A 296 9.45 -1.19 -16.74
CA TYR A 296 8.68 -0.52 -15.69
C TYR A 296 9.59 0.04 -14.59
N LEU A 297 10.55 -0.75 -14.11
CA LEU A 297 11.46 -0.30 -13.06
C LEU A 297 12.25 0.93 -13.50
N ASN A 298 12.81 0.92 -14.71
CA ASN A 298 13.52 2.07 -15.27
C ASN A 298 12.60 3.28 -15.46
N ALA A 299 11.36 3.09 -15.91
CA ALA A 299 10.41 4.19 -16.09
C ALA A 299 10.13 4.96 -14.78
N ILE A 300 9.95 4.26 -13.66
CA ILE A 300 9.80 4.90 -12.34
C ILE A 300 11.09 5.61 -11.92
N HIS A 301 12.22 4.88 -11.96
CA HIS A 301 13.50 5.37 -11.48
C HIS A 301 13.94 6.63 -12.24
N ASP A 302 13.90 6.59 -13.57
CA ASP A 302 14.39 7.68 -14.42
C ASP A 302 13.47 8.91 -14.36
N GLN A 303 12.15 8.71 -14.28
CA GLN A 303 11.19 9.83 -14.33
C GLN A 303 10.98 10.51 -12.98
N LEU A 304 11.06 9.79 -11.85
CA LEU A 304 10.92 10.37 -10.52
C LEU A 304 12.27 10.80 -9.93
N GLY A 305 13.34 10.09 -10.28
CA GLY A 305 14.73 10.42 -9.97
C GLY A 305 14.95 10.78 -8.50
N PRO A 306 15.71 11.85 -8.19
CA PRO A 306 16.12 12.18 -6.83
C PRO A 306 14.98 12.65 -5.91
N ARG A 307 13.77 12.86 -6.43
CA ARG A 307 12.59 13.22 -5.61
C ARG A 307 11.79 12.02 -5.14
N LEU A 308 12.18 10.81 -5.54
CA LEU A 308 11.59 9.58 -5.04
C LEU A 308 12.05 9.34 -3.59
N ALA A 309 11.17 9.63 -2.63
CA ALA A 309 11.43 9.46 -1.20
C ALA A 309 11.51 7.97 -0.82
N PHE A 310 10.52 7.20 -1.26
CA PHE A 310 10.55 5.76 -1.15
C PHE A 310 9.83 5.08 -2.30
N TRP A 311 10.17 3.82 -2.52
CA TRP A 311 9.52 2.95 -3.49
C TRP A 311 9.25 1.57 -2.89
N VAL A 312 7.96 1.23 -2.82
CA VAL A 312 7.46 -0.10 -2.52
C VAL A 312 7.15 -0.80 -3.83
N TYR A 313 7.87 -1.88 -4.08
CA TYR A 313 7.52 -2.83 -5.12
C TYR A 313 6.64 -3.92 -4.51
N LEU A 314 5.52 -4.28 -5.17
CA LEU A 314 4.45 -5.01 -4.49
C LEU A 314 4.92 -6.33 -3.85
N LEU A 315 5.66 -7.14 -4.62
CA LEU A 315 6.06 -8.48 -4.21
C LEU A 315 7.57 -8.69 -4.40
N LEU A 316 8.22 -9.29 -3.40
CA LEU A 316 9.56 -9.84 -3.59
C LEU A 316 9.52 -11.18 -4.34
N ASN A 317 8.56 -12.05 -3.99
CA ASN A 317 8.39 -13.38 -4.58
C ASN A 317 6.99 -13.51 -5.17
N ASP A 318 6.88 -14.28 -6.26
CA ASP A 318 5.59 -14.71 -6.78
C ASP A 318 4.79 -15.51 -5.75
N LEU A 319 3.46 -15.46 -5.87
CA LEU A 319 2.53 -16.08 -4.94
C LEU A 319 2.11 -17.49 -5.38
N ASP A 320 2.01 -18.39 -4.42
CA ASP A 320 1.40 -19.71 -4.57
C ASP A 320 -0.12 -19.57 -4.47
N MET A 321 -0.79 -19.45 -5.62
CA MET A 321 -2.23 -19.21 -5.68
C MET A 321 -3.06 -20.34 -5.05
N ASP A 322 -2.56 -21.59 -5.01
CA ASP A 322 -3.25 -22.67 -4.31
C ASP A 322 -3.19 -22.47 -2.80
N SER A 323 -2.04 -22.04 -2.28
CA SER A 323 -1.89 -21.66 -0.87
C SER A 323 -2.79 -20.50 -0.49
N TYR A 324 -2.89 -19.47 -1.34
CA TYR A 324 -3.73 -18.30 -1.09
C TYR A 324 -5.22 -18.64 -1.21
N ALA A 325 -5.64 -19.36 -2.27
CA ALA A 325 -7.02 -19.80 -2.43
C ALA A 325 -7.47 -20.70 -1.25
N SER A 326 -6.58 -21.56 -0.74
CA SER A 326 -6.89 -22.39 0.44
C SER A 326 -7.06 -21.56 1.71
N ALA A 327 -6.26 -20.52 1.90
CA ALA A 327 -6.38 -19.62 3.05
C ALA A 327 -7.61 -18.71 2.95
N LEU A 328 -7.95 -18.29 1.72
CA LEU A 328 -9.07 -17.43 1.40
C LEU A 328 -10.40 -18.19 1.31
N GLY A 329 -10.42 -19.50 1.08
CA GLY A 329 -11.62 -20.34 0.97
C GLY A 329 -12.49 -20.46 2.23
N GLN A 330 -12.28 -19.58 3.22
CA GLN A 330 -13.15 -19.40 4.38
C GLN A 330 -14.46 -18.68 3.99
N PRO A 331 -15.55 -18.81 4.77
CA PRO A 331 -16.80 -18.12 4.49
C PRO A 331 -16.59 -16.60 4.34
N GLY A 332 -16.99 -16.03 3.19
CA GLY A 332 -16.98 -14.59 2.95
C GLY A 332 -15.99 -14.08 1.90
N VAL A 333 -15.09 -14.92 1.37
CA VAL A 333 -14.26 -14.52 0.22
C VAL A 333 -14.95 -14.91 -1.09
N SER A 334 -15.09 -13.95 -2.00
CA SER A 334 -15.74 -14.19 -3.27
C SER A 334 -14.79 -14.85 -4.27
N GLN A 335 -15.32 -15.62 -5.23
CA GLN A 335 -14.53 -16.15 -6.34
C GLN A 335 -13.86 -15.02 -7.15
N ASN A 336 -14.47 -13.83 -7.16
CA ASN A 336 -13.93 -12.64 -7.82
C ASN A 336 -12.64 -12.16 -7.14
N ASP A 337 -12.53 -12.28 -5.82
CA ASP A 337 -11.33 -11.91 -5.05
C ASP A 337 -10.14 -12.81 -5.38
N ILE A 338 -10.39 -14.10 -5.64
CA ILE A 338 -9.33 -15.03 -6.05
C ILE A 338 -8.87 -14.72 -7.48
N ILE A 339 -9.81 -14.41 -8.38
CA ILE A 339 -9.49 -14.01 -9.77
C ILE A 339 -8.69 -12.71 -9.77
N ALA A 340 -9.15 -11.72 -9.00
CA ALA A 340 -8.48 -10.46 -8.75
C ALA A 340 -7.03 -10.67 -8.33
N LEU A 341 -6.83 -11.41 -7.25
CA LEU A 341 -5.52 -11.75 -6.71
C LEU A 341 -4.60 -12.42 -7.74
N SER A 342 -5.13 -13.31 -8.59
CA SER A 342 -4.34 -14.02 -9.59
C SER A 342 -3.66 -13.10 -10.62
N LEU A 343 -4.19 -11.89 -10.86
CA LEU A 343 -3.61 -10.88 -11.75
C LEU A 343 -2.35 -10.23 -11.18
N PHE A 344 -2.08 -10.43 -9.89
CA PHE A 344 -0.93 -9.87 -9.15
C PHE A 344 0.08 -10.95 -8.75
N ALA A 345 -0.24 -12.24 -8.93
CA ALA A 345 0.53 -13.36 -8.39
C ALA A 345 1.95 -13.47 -8.96
N SER A 346 2.18 -12.98 -10.18
CA SER A 346 3.47 -13.04 -10.88
C SER A 346 4.21 -11.70 -10.95
N LEU A 347 3.92 -10.79 -10.01
CA LEU A 347 4.60 -9.50 -9.91
C LEU A 347 5.98 -9.60 -9.27
N GLY A 348 6.32 -10.68 -8.57
CA GLY A 348 7.55 -10.81 -7.79
C GLY A 348 8.80 -10.52 -8.62
N LEU A 349 9.80 -9.90 -7.98
CA LEU A 349 11.16 -9.79 -8.53
C LEU A 349 11.90 -11.14 -8.53
N ARG A 350 11.32 -12.14 -7.85
CA ARG A 350 11.78 -13.52 -7.79
C ARG A 350 10.62 -14.45 -8.10
N GLU A 351 10.94 -15.58 -8.68
CA GLU A 351 10.02 -16.69 -8.85
C GLU A 351 9.51 -17.21 -7.49
N LEU A 352 8.50 -18.08 -7.52
CA LEU A 352 7.90 -18.67 -6.32
C LEU A 352 8.93 -19.44 -5.47
N ASP A 353 9.89 -20.12 -6.11
CA ASP A 353 10.96 -20.87 -5.44
C ASP A 353 12.12 -19.98 -4.97
N GLY A 354 12.09 -18.69 -5.32
CA GLY A 354 13.10 -17.72 -4.99
C GLY A 354 14.21 -17.52 -6.01
N ALA A 355 14.13 -18.15 -7.19
CA ALA A 355 15.02 -17.84 -8.30
C ALA A 355 14.86 -16.36 -8.73
N PRO A 356 15.95 -15.64 -9.02
CA PRO A 356 15.88 -14.22 -9.37
C PRO A 356 15.31 -14.03 -10.79
N LYS A 357 14.44 -13.03 -10.97
CA LYS A 357 14.07 -12.52 -12.30
C LYS A 357 15.02 -11.39 -12.71
N PRO A 358 15.14 -11.05 -14.00
CA PRO A 358 16.05 -10.00 -14.48
C PRO A 358 15.89 -8.65 -13.76
N ALA A 359 14.65 -8.28 -13.41
CA ALA A 359 14.36 -7.04 -12.71
C ALA A 359 14.89 -6.97 -11.27
N LEU A 360 15.26 -8.09 -10.64
CA LEU A 360 15.91 -8.07 -9.33
C LEU A 360 17.30 -7.41 -9.40
N GLU A 361 18.06 -7.68 -10.46
CA GLU A 361 19.39 -7.06 -10.64
C GLU A 361 19.27 -5.54 -10.78
N VAL A 362 18.29 -5.08 -11.55
CA VAL A 362 17.98 -3.65 -11.73
C VAL A 362 17.58 -3.01 -10.40
N TRP A 363 16.68 -3.64 -9.65
CA TRP A 363 16.27 -3.19 -8.32
C TRP A 363 17.46 -3.02 -7.36
N MET A 364 18.37 -3.99 -7.33
CA MET A 364 19.57 -3.94 -6.49
C MET A 364 20.53 -2.82 -6.91
N SER A 365 20.67 -2.59 -8.23
CA SER A 365 21.50 -1.50 -8.74
C SER A 365 21.02 -0.12 -8.27
N PHE A 366 19.70 0.09 -8.17
CA PHE A 366 19.13 1.34 -7.64
C PHE A 366 19.42 1.54 -6.15
N ARG A 367 19.50 0.43 -5.40
CA ARG A 367 19.89 0.42 -3.99
C ARG A 367 21.40 0.59 -3.77
N GLY A 368 22.20 0.61 -4.85
CA GLY A 368 23.65 0.70 -4.79
C GLY A 368 24.32 -0.57 -4.26
N GLN A 369 23.70 -1.75 -4.48
CA GLN A 369 24.17 -3.05 -4.01
C GLN A 369 24.51 -4.02 -5.15
#